data_AF-A0A7G2D6J5-F1
#
_entry.id   AF-A0A7G2D6J5-F1
#
_cell.length_a   1.000
_cell.length_b   1.000
_cell.length_c   1.000
_cell.angle_alpha   90.00
_cell.angle_beta   90.00
_cell.angle_gamma   90.00
#
_symmetry.space_group_name_H-M   'P 1'
#
loop_
_entity.id
_entity.type
_entity.pdbx_description
1 polymer ?
#
loop_
_entity_poly.entity_id
_entity_poly.type
_entity_poly.pdbx_seq_one_letter_code
_entity_poly.pdbx_strand_id
1 'polypeptide(L)'
;MMLDVRGLKPPQPAVMIMEALPKLEVGETLEVIGDKPFVDLLPKLEDAGYEIEVGEVSGFFLFKVTKTEESRELSIEAKECDDKLEEITEETNVAKLLKAYPESLKILVKYGFSPLENSMMRKTLARTINLRQAKKLIGMSDERFKEMMEELKALEKV
;
A
#
# COMPACT_ATOMS: atom_id res chain seq x y z
N MET A 1 18.48 -16.05 12.33
CA MET A 1 18.83 -14.61 12.19
C MET A 1 17.66 -13.74 12.66
N MET A 2 17.90 -12.53 13.17
CA MET A 2 16.83 -11.60 13.58
C MET A 2 16.98 -10.24 12.87
N LEU A 3 15.87 -9.67 12.40
CA LEU A 3 15.82 -8.41 11.66
C LEU A 3 14.71 -7.50 12.21
N ASP A 4 15.10 -6.35 12.73
CA ASP A 4 14.15 -5.32 13.20
C ASP A 4 13.88 -4.32 12.07
N VAL A 5 12.61 -4.23 11.66
CA VAL A 5 12.15 -3.31 10.61
C VAL A 5 11.12 -2.31 11.13
N ARG A 6 11.04 -2.13 12.45
CA ARG A 6 10.09 -1.20 13.08
C ARG A 6 10.44 0.25 12.77
N GLY A 7 9.42 1.10 12.69
CA GLY A 7 9.53 2.52 12.37
C GLY A 7 9.96 2.84 10.93
N LEU A 8 10.28 1.83 10.13
CA LEU A 8 10.72 2.01 8.76
C LEU A 8 9.53 2.20 7.81
N LYS A 9 9.69 3.14 6.89
CA LYS A 9 8.68 3.41 5.85
C LYS A 9 8.90 2.48 4.66
N PRO A 10 7.84 1.98 4.02
CA PRO A 10 7.97 1.24 2.76
C PRO A 10 8.77 2.04 1.71
N PRO A 11 9.58 1.39 0.85
CA PRO A 11 9.79 -0.06 0.71
C PRO A 11 10.90 -0.65 1.61
N GLN A 12 11.52 0.14 2.49
CA GLN A 12 12.74 -0.24 3.23
C GLN A 12 12.63 -1.59 3.97
N PRO A 13 11.55 -1.90 4.72
CA PRO A 13 11.41 -3.21 5.36
C PRO A 13 11.54 -4.39 4.38
N ALA A 14 10.84 -4.32 3.26
CA ALA A 14 10.79 -5.40 2.28
C ALA A 14 12.16 -5.63 1.64
N VAL A 15 12.88 -4.54 1.32
CA VAL A 15 14.25 -4.61 0.78
C VAL A 15 15.18 -5.33 1.77
N MET A 16 15.15 -4.96 3.05
CA MET A 16 16.03 -5.59 4.04
C MET A 16 15.73 -7.08 4.25
N ILE A 17 14.45 -7.46 4.23
CA ILE A 17 14.06 -8.87 4.31
C ILE A 17 14.59 -9.63 3.09
N MET A 18 14.33 -9.13 1.89
CA MET A 18 14.79 -9.75 0.63
C MET A 18 16.31 -9.85 0.53
N GLU A 19 17.07 -8.90 1.08
CA GLU A 19 18.54 -8.98 1.15
C GLU A 19 19.06 -9.93 2.24
N ALA A 20 18.24 -10.25 3.25
CA ALA A 20 18.61 -11.17 4.32
C ALA A 20 18.34 -12.63 3.95
N LEU A 21 17.24 -12.93 3.24
CA LEU A 21 16.88 -14.29 2.82
C LEU A 21 17.96 -15.07 2.05
N PRO A 22 18.67 -14.50 1.05
CA PRO A 22 19.71 -15.24 0.34
C PRO A 22 20.91 -15.57 1.24
N LYS A 23 21.12 -14.83 2.34
CA LYS A 23 22.22 -15.06 3.30
C LYS A 23 21.96 -16.23 4.25
N LEU A 24 20.73 -16.75 4.30
CA LEU A 24 20.37 -17.90 5.11
C LEU A 24 20.79 -19.21 4.43
N GLU A 25 21.23 -20.17 5.23
CA GLU A 25 21.38 -21.57 4.82
C GLU A 25 20.02 -22.30 4.85
N VAL A 26 19.93 -23.44 4.16
CA VAL A 26 18.71 -24.26 4.19
C VAL A 26 18.46 -24.77 5.61
N GLY A 27 17.25 -24.58 6.12
CA GLY A 27 16.86 -24.88 7.49
C GLY A 27 17.06 -23.71 8.47
N GLU A 28 17.67 -22.60 8.05
CA GLU A 28 17.76 -21.40 8.87
C GLU A 28 16.50 -20.54 8.80
N THR A 29 16.18 -19.92 9.93
CA THR A 29 15.02 -19.04 10.10
C THR A 29 15.44 -17.59 10.29
N LEU A 30 14.79 -16.68 9.57
CA LEU A 30 14.84 -15.23 9.74
C LEU A 30 13.61 -14.75 10.52
N GLU A 31 13.83 -14.22 11.71
CA GLU A 31 12.80 -13.60 12.54
C GLU A 31 12.72 -12.11 12.25
N VAL A 32 11.58 -11.62 11.80
CA VAL A 32 11.36 -10.24 11.42
C VAL A 32 10.33 -9.59 12.34
N ILE A 33 10.68 -8.43 12.91
CA ILE A 33 9.77 -7.64 13.76
C ILE A 33 9.41 -6.33 13.04
N GLY A 34 8.12 -6.07 12.85
CA GLY A 34 7.64 -4.82 12.28
C GLY A 34 6.31 -4.33 12.83
N ASP A 35 5.96 -3.08 12.52
CA ASP A 35 4.70 -2.45 12.91
C ASP A 35 3.51 -2.82 12.00
N LYS A 36 3.72 -3.69 11.01
CA LYS A 36 2.71 -4.07 10.01
C LYS A 36 2.77 -5.57 9.72
N PRO A 37 1.65 -6.18 9.30
CA PRO A 37 1.57 -7.63 9.02
C PRO A 37 2.20 -8.08 7.69
N PHE A 38 2.75 -7.18 6.88
CA PHE A 38 3.40 -7.50 5.59
C PHE A 38 2.55 -8.38 4.64
N VAL A 39 1.24 -8.18 4.61
CA VAL A 39 0.26 -9.00 3.86
C VAL A 39 0.60 -9.20 2.38
N ASP A 40 1.31 -8.25 1.75
CA ASP A 40 1.74 -8.35 0.34
C ASP A 40 3.00 -9.20 0.13
N LEU A 41 3.84 -9.31 1.16
CA LEU A 41 5.13 -9.98 1.10
C LEU A 41 5.00 -11.47 1.45
N LEU A 42 4.19 -11.79 2.47
CA LEU A 42 3.95 -13.17 2.92
C LEU A 42 3.60 -14.12 1.76
N PRO A 43 2.57 -13.86 0.92
CA PRO A 43 2.21 -14.77 -0.16
C PRO A 43 3.31 -14.94 -1.20
N LYS A 44 4.15 -13.92 -1.42
CA LYS A 44 5.28 -14.00 -2.36
C LYS A 44 6.39 -14.90 -1.83
N LEU A 45 6.60 -14.87 -0.51
CA LEU A 45 7.57 -15.73 0.16
C LEU A 45 7.08 -17.18 0.18
N GLU A 46 5.79 -17.42 0.43
CA GLU A 46 5.20 -18.76 0.35
C GLU A 46 5.28 -19.32 -1.08
N ASP A 47 4.89 -18.53 -2.09
CA ASP A 47 4.99 -18.91 -3.52
C ASP A 47 6.44 -19.19 -3.95
N ALA A 48 7.39 -18.45 -3.36
CA ALA A 48 8.81 -18.69 -3.57
C ALA A 48 9.36 -19.90 -2.80
N GLY A 49 8.53 -20.63 -2.04
CA GLY A 49 8.90 -21.85 -1.34
C GLY A 49 9.53 -21.64 0.04
N TYR A 50 9.34 -20.47 0.67
CA TYR A 50 9.75 -20.27 2.07
C TYR A 50 8.64 -20.72 3.02
N GLU A 51 9.02 -21.29 4.15
CA GLU A 51 8.07 -21.61 5.22
C GLU A 51 7.92 -20.38 6.13
N ILE A 52 6.67 -20.00 6.44
CA ILE A 52 6.39 -18.77 7.17
C ILE A 52 5.50 -19.03 8.37
N GLU A 53 5.89 -18.49 9.52
CA GLU A 53 5.07 -18.45 10.73
C GLU A 53 4.84 -17.00 11.16
N VAL A 54 3.58 -16.60 11.33
CA VAL A 54 3.21 -15.24 11.73
C VAL A 54 2.64 -15.24 13.14
N GLY A 55 3.05 -14.28 13.96
CA GLY A 55 2.55 -14.03 15.31
C GLY A 55 2.41 -12.53 15.59
N GLU A 56 1.61 -12.21 16.60
CA GLU A 56 1.44 -10.85 17.09
C GLU A 56 1.80 -10.81 18.58
N VAL A 57 2.69 -9.90 18.96
CA VAL A 57 3.10 -9.71 20.37
C VAL A 57 3.10 -8.22 20.69
N SER A 58 2.26 -7.82 21.65
CA SER A 58 2.17 -6.44 22.15
C SER A 58 1.99 -5.38 21.06
N GLY A 59 1.22 -5.70 20.01
CA GLY A 59 0.94 -4.80 18.89
C GLY A 59 2.03 -4.73 17.81
N PHE A 60 3.10 -5.53 17.94
CA PHE A 60 4.08 -5.74 16.88
C PHE A 60 3.82 -7.07 16.17
N PHE A 61 4.06 -7.08 14.87
CA PHE A 61 4.00 -8.28 14.04
C PHE A 61 5.37 -8.92 14.03
N LEU A 62 5.43 -10.16 14.49
CA LEU A 62 6.58 -11.02 14.40
C LEU A 62 6.28 -12.06 13.33
N PHE A 63 7.11 -12.19 12.32
CA PHE A 63 7.02 -13.34 11.43
C PHE A 63 8.39 -13.98 11.24
N LYS A 64 8.36 -15.30 11.11
CA LYS A 64 9.53 -16.14 10.95
C LYS A 64 9.50 -16.70 9.54
N VAL A 65 10.60 -16.55 8.82
CA VAL A 65 10.75 -17.07 7.46
C VAL A 65 11.87 -18.09 7.47
N THR A 66 11.54 -19.36 7.28
CA THR A 66 12.50 -20.46 7.22
C THR A 66 12.81 -20.79 5.77
N LYS A 67 14.10 -20.82 5.44
CA LYS A 67 14.56 -21.20 4.11
C LYS A 67 14.50 -22.72 3.96
N THR A 68 13.82 -23.19 2.93
CA THR A 68 13.68 -24.60 2.59
C THR A 68 14.51 -24.94 1.35
N GLU A 69 14.58 -26.22 0.97
CA GLU A 69 15.19 -26.64 -0.29
C GLU A 69 14.43 -26.15 -1.53
N GLU A 70 13.14 -25.87 -1.38
CA GLU A 70 12.27 -25.36 -2.45
C GLU A 70 12.33 -23.83 -2.59
N SER A 71 12.98 -23.16 -1.62
CA SER A 71 13.11 -21.71 -1.58
C SER A 71 13.91 -21.16 -2.76
N ARG A 72 13.30 -20.27 -3.54
CA ARG A 72 13.93 -19.56 -4.67
C ARG A 72 14.36 -18.16 -4.28
N GLU A 73 15.36 -17.62 -4.97
CA GLU A 73 15.79 -16.23 -4.77
C GLU A 73 14.73 -15.27 -5.31
N LEU A 74 14.11 -14.47 -4.44
CA LEU A 74 13.24 -13.37 -4.90
C LEU A 74 14.13 -12.22 -5.36
N SER A 75 14.14 -11.99 -6.67
CA SER A 75 14.75 -10.79 -7.24
C SER A 75 13.84 -9.59 -7.00
N ILE A 76 14.39 -8.50 -6.49
CA ILE A 76 13.65 -7.27 -6.18
C ILE A 76 13.21 -6.61 -7.49
N GLU A 77 11.98 -6.88 -7.94
CA GLU A 77 11.19 -5.82 -8.57
C GLU A 77 10.55 -5.04 -7.43
N ALA A 78 11.05 -3.83 -7.18
CA ALA A 78 10.46 -2.87 -6.26
C ALA A 78 9.11 -2.38 -6.78
N LYS A 79 8.14 -3.28 -6.95
CA LYS A 79 6.74 -2.93 -7.11
C LYS A 79 6.19 -2.70 -5.71
N GLU A 80 6.28 -1.42 -5.37
CA GLU A 80 5.44 -0.62 -4.48
C GLU A 80 4.35 -1.41 -3.74
N CYS A 81 4.21 -1.13 -2.43
CA CYS A 81 3.01 -1.46 -1.65
C CYS A 81 1.79 -1.44 -2.56
N ASP A 82 1.09 -2.56 -2.61
CA ASP A 82 -0.04 -2.79 -3.49
C ASP A 82 -1.02 -1.60 -3.33
N ASP A 83 -0.97 -0.72 -4.32
CA ASP A 83 -1.86 0.40 -4.50
C ASP A 83 -3.02 -0.08 -5.40
N LYS A 84 -3.40 -1.36 -5.32
CA LYS A 84 -4.62 -1.80 -5.99
C LYS A 84 -5.79 -1.23 -5.22
N LEU A 85 -6.24 -0.11 -5.76
CA LEU A 85 -7.57 0.41 -5.51
C LEU A 85 -8.54 -0.59 -6.18
N GLU A 86 -9.03 -1.55 -5.41
CA GLU A 86 -9.93 -2.61 -5.91
C GLU A 86 -11.27 -2.05 -6.40
N GLU A 87 -11.77 -0.97 -5.76
CA GLU A 87 -12.83 -0.13 -6.31
C GLU A 87 -12.72 1.33 -5.84
N ILE A 88 -13.22 2.27 -6.64
CA ILE A 88 -13.38 3.67 -6.24
C ILE A 88 -14.67 3.84 -5.40
N THR A 89 -14.56 3.74 -4.07
CA THR A 89 -15.64 4.12 -3.13
C THR A 89 -15.50 5.55 -2.60
N GLU A 90 -16.54 6.06 -1.95
CA GLU A 90 -16.49 7.34 -1.22
C GLU A 90 -15.49 7.34 -0.03
N GLU A 91 -15.09 6.17 0.46
CA GLU A 91 -14.09 6.03 1.52
C GLU A 91 -12.65 6.00 0.98
N THR A 92 -12.50 5.96 -0.35
CA THR A 92 -11.22 5.98 -1.02
C THR A 92 -10.40 7.22 -0.65
N ASN A 93 -9.17 6.99 -0.20
CA ASN A 93 -8.23 8.05 0.09
C ASN A 93 -7.83 8.80 -1.20
N VAL A 94 -7.86 10.13 -1.18
CA VAL A 94 -7.66 10.94 -2.38
C VAL A 94 -6.23 10.80 -2.91
N ALA A 95 -5.22 10.66 -2.05
CA ALA A 95 -3.85 10.44 -2.50
C ALA A 95 -3.67 9.07 -3.18
N LYS A 96 -4.36 8.02 -2.70
CA LYS A 96 -4.35 6.70 -3.35
C LYS A 96 -5.04 6.78 -4.72
N LEU A 97 -6.22 7.41 -4.79
CA LEU A 97 -6.94 7.62 -6.05
C LEU A 97 -6.07 8.32 -7.11
N LEU A 98 -5.38 9.40 -6.72
CA LEU A 98 -4.50 10.15 -7.61
C LEU A 98 -3.25 9.39 -8.03
N LYS A 99 -2.83 8.41 -7.23
CA LYS A 99 -1.69 7.54 -7.52
C LYS A 99 -2.08 6.43 -8.49
N ALA A 100 -3.19 5.74 -8.23
CA ALA A 100 -3.75 4.71 -9.11
C ALA A 100 -4.23 5.29 -10.45
N TYR A 101 -4.92 6.44 -10.41
CA TYR A 101 -5.49 7.10 -11.58
C TYR A 101 -5.07 8.56 -11.64
N PRO A 102 -3.93 8.91 -12.26
CA PRO A 102 -3.48 10.30 -12.38
C PRO A 102 -4.49 11.22 -13.08
N GLU A 103 -5.32 10.68 -13.97
CA GLU A 103 -6.38 11.41 -14.67
C GLU A 103 -7.53 11.85 -13.77
N SER A 104 -7.73 11.19 -12.62
CA SER A 104 -8.74 11.56 -11.62
C SER A 104 -8.54 12.99 -11.10
N LEU A 105 -7.31 13.53 -11.17
CA LEU A 105 -7.02 14.91 -10.82
C LEU A 105 -7.86 15.89 -11.61
N LYS A 106 -7.97 15.70 -12.93
CA LYS A 106 -8.72 16.62 -13.81
C LYS A 106 -10.20 16.64 -13.44
N ILE A 107 -10.74 15.47 -13.12
CA ILE A 107 -12.13 15.30 -12.66
C ILE A 107 -12.31 16.01 -11.32
N LEU A 108 -11.47 15.72 -10.33
CA LEU A 108 -11.55 16.37 -9.01
C LEU A 108 -11.52 17.91 -9.13
N VAL A 109 -10.62 18.45 -9.94
CA VAL A 109 -10.52 19.91 -10.16
C VAL A 109 -11.78 20.47 -10.83
N LYS A 110 -12.31 19.79 -11.87
CA LYS A 110 -13.59 20.14 -12.53
C LYS A 110 -14.76 20.23 -11.53
N TYR A 111 -14.76 19.39 -10.50
CA TYR A 111 -15.79 19.37 -9.46
C TYR A 111 -15.53 20.30 -8.27
N GLY A 112 -14.45 21.07 -8.26
CA GLY A 112 -14.18 22.09 -7.25
C GLY A 112 -13.05 21.76 -6.28
N PHE A 113 -12.29 20.69 -6.52
CA PHE A 113 -11.08 20.36 -5.76
C PHE A 113 -9.83 21.07 -6.29
N SER A 114 -9.94 22.34 -6.66
CA SER A 114 -8.83 23.18 -7.14
C SER A 114 -7.58 23.17 -6.25
N PRO A 115 -7.67 23.06 -4.89
CA PRO A 115 -6.48 22.96 -4.06
C PRO A 115 -5.56 21.78 -4.40
N LEU A 116 -6.09 20.70 -5.01
CA LEU A 116 -5.31 19.51 -5.40
C LEU A 116 -4.43 19.71 -6.64
N GLU A 117 -4.63 20.80 -7.40
CA GLU A 117 -3.72 21.20 -8.48
C GLU A 117 -2.33 21.52 -7.94
N ASN A 118 -2.27 22.07 -6.72
CA ASN A 118 -1.02 22.36 -6.07
C ASN A 118 -0.33 21.07 -5.61
N SER A 119 0.90 20.84 -6.11
CA SER A 119 1.71 19.67 -5.79
C SER A 119 1.96 19.48 -4.29
N MET A 120 2.02 20.56 -3.51
CA MET A 120 2.20 20.49 -2.06
C MET A 120 0.94 19.97 -1.37
N MET A 121 -0.24 20.50 -1.73
CA MET A 121 -1.53 20.07 -1.20
C MET A 121 -1.86 18.62 -1.57
N ARG A 122 -1.42 18.15 -2.74
CA ARG A 122 -1.51 16.74 -3.11
C ARG A 122 -0.70 15.82 -2.18
N LYS A 123 0.44 16.30 -1.70
CA LYS A 123 1.32 15.52 -0.81
C LYS A 123 0.90 15.60 0.67
N THR A 124 0.09 16.59 1.03
CA THR A 124 -0.37 16.82 2.41
C THR A 124 -1.86 16.53 2.55
N LEU A 125 -2.73 17.41 2.06
CA LEU A 125 -4.17 17.35 2.19
C LEU A 125 -4.74 16.03 1.63
N ALA A 126 -4.34 15.64 0.42
CA ALA A 126 -4.90 14.46 -0.24
C ALA A 126 -4.59 13.15 0.52
N ARG A 127 -3.50 13.10 1.30
CA ARG A 127 -3.16 11.93 2.12
C ARG A 127 -4.04 11.81 3.37
N THR A 128 -4.57 12.93 3.85
CA THR A 128 -5.33 13.00 5.11
C THR A 128 -6.84 12.83 4.96
N ILE A 129 -7.36 12.87 3.72
CA ILE A 129 -8.80 12.86 3.46
C ILE A 129 -9.20 11.78 2.45
N ASN A 130 -10.42 11.27 2.60
CA ASN A 130 -11.12 10.48 1.58
C ASN A 130 -12.14 11.32 0.80
N LEU A 131 -12.72 10.77 -0.27
CA LEU A 131 -13.67 11.48 -1.14
C LEU A 131 -14.90 12.01 -0.37
N ARG A 132 -15.42 11.25 0.60
CA ARG A 132 -16.52 11.67 1.47
C ARG A 132 -16.14 12.91 2.31
N GLN A 133 -14.96 12.90 2.92
CA GLN A 133 -14.44 14.04 3.68
C GLN A 133 -14.19 15.24 2.76
N ALA A 134 -13.67 14.98 1.57
CA ALA A 134 -13.41 15.98 0.55
C ALA A 134 -14.72 16.71 0.16
N LYS A 135 -15.82 15.97 -0.09
CA LYS A 135 -17.17 16.51 -0.32
C LYS A 135 -17.60 17.48 0.79
N LYS A 136 -17.43 17.07 2.06
CA LYS A 136 -17.79 17.89 3.23
C LYS A 136 -16.96 19.17 3.32
N LEU A 137 -15.66 19.10 3.00
CA LEU A 137 -14.76 20.25 3.06
C LEU A 137 -15.12 21.34 2.04
N ILE A 138 -15.57 20.95 0.85
CA ILE A 138 -15.94 21.90 -0.21
C ILE A 138 -17.44 22.25 -0.20
N GLY A 139 -18.23 21.67 0.71
CA GLY A 139 -19.68 21.89 0.78
C GLY A 139 -20.45 21.43 -0.45
N MET A 140 -20.03 20.35 -1.10
CA MET A 140 -20.64 19.84 -2.32
C MET A 140 -21.95 19.08 -2.04
N SER A 141 -23.00 19.35 -2.83
CA SER A 141 -24.28 18.63 -2.79
C SER A 141 -24.15 17.15 -3.19
N ASP A 142 -25.03 16.30 -2.67
CA ASP A 142 -25.08 14.86 -2.96
C ASP A 142 -25.21 14.55 -4.46
N GLU A 143 -26.05 15.29 -5.19
CA GLU A 143 -26.26 15.11 -6.63
C GLU A 143 -24.95 15.31 -7.41
N ARG A 144 -24.29 16.44 -7.15
CA ARG A 144 -23.02 16.80 -7.81
C ARG A 144 -21.87 15.86 -7.42
N PHE A 145 -21.89 15.35 -6.19
CA PHE A 145 -20.92 14.35 -5.74
C PHE A 145 -21.13 13.01 -6.45
N LYS A 146 -22.39 12.59 -6.66
CA LYS A 146 -22.71 11.36 -7.38
C LYS A 146 -22.23 11.42 -8.83
N GLU A 147 -22.47 12.53 -9.52
CA GLU A 147 -21.96 12.75 -10.89
C GLU A 147 -20.44 12.63 -10.96
N MET A 148 -19.73 13.22 -9.99
CA MET A 148 -18.28 13.10 -9.89
C MET A 148 -17.84 11.65 -9.68
N MET A 149 -18.50 10.93 -8.77
CA MET A 149 -18.19 9.52 -8.50
C MET A 149 -18.39 8.65 -9.73
N GLU A 150 -19.43 8.91 -10.54
CA GLU A 150 -19.65 8.19 -11.80
C GLU A 150 -18.52 8.46 -12.81
N GLU A 151 -18.05 9.70 -12.95
CA GLU A 151 -16.89 10.01 -13.80
C GLU A 151 -15.59 9.38 -13.27
N LEU A 152 -15.39 9.32 -11.96
CA LEU A 152 -14.24 8.64 -11.37
C LEU A 152 -14.29 7.14 -11.61
N LYS A 153 -15.45 6.49 -11.41
CA LYS A 153 -15.65 5.05 -11.67
C LYS A 153 -15.51 4.69 -13.14
N ALA A 154 -15.76 5.62 -14.06
CA ALA A 154 -15.50 5.39 -15.48
C ALA A 154 -14.01 5.15 -15.78
N LEU A 155 -13.09 5.65 -14.93
CA LEU A 155 -11.66 5.40 -15.05
C LEU A 155 -11.27 3.94 -14.74
N GLU A 156 -12.12 3.19 -14.02
CA GLU A 156 -11.88 1.76 -13.74
C GLU A 156 -12.08 0.88 -14.98
N LYS A 157 -12.73 1.42 -16.03
CA LYS A 157 -13.12 0.67 -17.24
C LYS A 157 -12.20 0.92 -18.44
N VAL A 158 -11.08 1.62 -18.24
CA VAL A 158 -10.09 1.97 -19.28
C VAL A 158 -8.81 1.17 -19.03
#